data_AF-A0A4Z1C7S3-F1
#
_entry.id   AF-A0A4Z1C7S3-F1
#
_cell.length_a   1.000
_cell.length_b   1.000
_cell.length_c   1.000
_cell.angle_alpha   90.00
_cell.angle_beta   90.00
_cell.angle_gamma   90.00
#
_symmetry.space_group_name_H-M   'P 1'
#
loop_
_entity.id
_entity.type
_entity.pdbx_description
1 polymer ?
#
loop_
_entity_poly.entity_id
_entity_poly.type
_entity_poly.pdbx_seq_one_letter_code
_entity_poly.pdbx_strand_id
1 'polypeptide(L)'
;MTSRRHVPYALLAASLLLPAAPATAAGLTVPVQCEVGSETVLAWDDVAYDLRGTCGVVRVTADAATVTMPAATRLVVEGADNTITAKSVYDVLVTGASNAVTTPSITTLAVTGAGSDVAVAGLVERAELTSTGSSLTADTVNVLRLRGADSVAARKAYRTRITGSDNAVRLRRGDRLVLTGDRNGVTVERGRTTVRDRGEGNVLDLRPRR
;
A
#
# COMPACT_ATOMS: atom_id res chain seq x y z
N MET A 1 -33.69 -54.00 47.83
CA MET A 1 -34.45 -52.77 48.17
C MET A 1 -33.46 -51.68 48.54
N THR A 2 -33.79 -50.43 48.22
CA THR A 2 -33.00 -49.18 48.31
C THR A 2 -31.97 -48.96 47.18
N SER A 3 -31.81 -47.78 46.58
CA SER A 3 -32.69 -46.63 46.36
C SER A 3 -31.98 -45.77 45.31
N ARG A 4 -32.65 -45.44 44.21
CA ARG A 4 -32.15 -44.53 43.17
C ARG A 4 -32.13 -43.11 43.72
N ARG A 5 -31.02 -42.39 43.58
CA ARG A 5 -30.97 -40.92 43.73
C ARG A 5 -30.61 -40.30 42.40
N HIS A 6 -31.59 -39.60 41.83
CA HIS A 6 -31.45 -38.73 40.67
C HIS A 6 -30.79 -37.42 41.08
N VAL A 7 -29.78 -36.99 40.31
CA VAL A 7 -29.17 -35.66 40.40
C VAL A 7 -29.69 -34.85 39.21
N PRO A 8 -30.36 -33.70 39.41
CA PRO A 8 -30.80 -32.86 38.31
C PRO A 8 -29.65 -31.96 37.82
N TYR A 9 -29.38 -31.99 36.52
CA TYR A 9 -28.48 -31.05 35.84
C TYR A 9 -29.21 -29.72 35.63
N ALA A 10 -28.69 -28.65 36.23
CA ALA A 10 -29.13 -27.27 35.98
C ALA A 10 -28.45 -26.75 34.70
N LEU A 11 -29.26 -26.32 33.73
CA LEU A 11 -28.83 -25.64 32.51
C LEU A 11 -28.48 -24.18 32.83
N LEU A 12 -27.19 -23.83 32.72
CA LEU A 12 -26.71 -22.45 32.74
C LEU A 12 -26.71 -21.90 31.30
N ALA A 13 -27.59 -20.95 31.02
CA ALA A 13 -27.61 -20.20 29.78
C ALA A 13 -26.54 -19.09 29.83
N ALA A 14 -25.51 -19.20 28.98
CA ALA A 14 -24.48 -18.18 28.82
C ALA A 14 -24.94 -17.15 27.77
N SER A 15 -25.25 -15.94 28.23
CA SER A 15 -25.58 -14.78 27.40
C SER A 15 -24.30 -14.27 26.71
N LEU A 16 -24.20 -14.47 25.40
CA LEU A 16 -23.12 -13.89 24.58
C LEU A 16 -23.35 -12.38 24.41
N LEU A 17 -22.56 -11.57 25.11
CA LEU A 17 -22.40 -10.15 24.82
C LEU A 17 -21.59 -10.01 23.53
N LEU A 18 -22.26 -9.59 22.44
CA LEU A 18 -21.59 -9.22 21.20
C LEU A 18 -20.79 -7.91 21.44
N PRO A 19 -19.50 -7.85 21.06
CA PRO A 19 -18.75 -6.60 21.10
C PRO A 19 -19.34 -5.61 20.09
N ALA A 20 -19.65 -4.40 20.56
CA ALA A 20 -20.07 -3.30 19.70
C ALA A 20 -18.96 -2.99 18.70
N ALA A 21 -19.29 -3.04 17.40
CA ALA A 21 -18.39 -2.59 16.35
C ALA A 21 -18.12 -1.08 16.52
N PRO A 22 -16.89 -0.60 16.24
CA PRO A 22 -16.59 0.83 16.30
C PRO A 22 -17.47 1.58 15.30
N ALA A 23 -18.15 2.61 15.79
CA ALA A 23 -18.94 3.50 14.95
C ALA A 23 -17.98 4.37 14.13
N THR A 24 -17.82 4.07 12.84
CA THR A 24 -17.25 5.02 11.88
C THR A 24 -18.19 6.23 11.85
N ALA A 25 -17.69 7.40 12.28
CA ALA A 25 -18.42 8.65 12.15
C ALA A 25 -18.84 8.83 10.69
N ALA A 26 -20.14 9.04 10.45
CA ALA A 26 -20.65 9.35 9.13
C ALA A 26 -20.17 10.75 8.73
N GLY A 27 -18.96 10.83 8.19
CA GLY A 27 -18.37 12.06 7.68
C GLY A 27 -19.19 12.63 6.52
N LEU A 28 -19.12 13.94 6.34
CA LEU A 28 -19.69 14.63 5.19
C LEU A 28 -19.06 14.08 3.91
N THR A 29 -19.88 13.54 3.00
CA THR A 29 -19.43 13.11 1.67
C THR A 29 -19.70 14.21 0.64
N VAL A 30 -18.64 14.77 0.06
CA VAL A 30 -18.68 15.82 -0.96
C VAL A 30 -18.56 15.18 -2.34
N PRO A 31 -19.61 15.20 -3.17
CA PRO A 31 -19.49 14.76 -4.56
C PRO A 31 -18.72 15.81 -5.37
N VAL A 32 -17.77 15.36 -6.18
CA VAL A 32 -16.95 16.22 -7.05
C VAL A 32 -17.00 15.71 -8.48
N GLN A 33 -17.43 16.56 -9.41
CA GLN A 33 -17.42 16.21 -10.82
C GLN A 33 -16.03 16.48 -11.41
N CYS A 34 -15.42 15.42 -11.94
CA CYS A 34 -14.15 15.47 -12.64
C CYS A 34 -14.35 15.71 -14.13
N GLU A 35 -13.40 16.43 -14.71
CA GLU A 35 -13.25 16.60 -16.15
C GLU A 35 -11.80 16.29 -16.57
N VAL A 36 -11.65 15.77 -17.78
CA VAL A 36 -10.32 15.49 -18.33
C VAL A 36 -9.68 16.80 -18.77
N GLY A 37 -8.44 17.04 -18.34
CA GLY A 37 -7.69 18.25 -18.70
C GLY A 37 -7.79 19.38 -17.68
N SER A 38 -8.61 19.24 -16.64
CA SER A 38 -8.62 20.14 -15.49
C SER A 38 -7.88 19.54 -14.29
N GLU A 39 -7.50 20.42 -13.37
CA GLU A 39 -6.97 20.07 -12.06
C GLU A 39 -8.08 20.21 -11.02
N THR A 40 -8.34 19.14 -10.29
CA THR A 40 -9.28 19.10 -9.17
C THR A 40 -8.49 19.11 -7.87
N VAL A 41 -8.64 20.16 -7.08
CA VAL A 41 -7.98 20.30 -5.77
C VAL A 41 -8.96 19.95 -4.65
N LEU A 42 -8.58 18.99 -3.81
CA LEU A 42 -9.32 18.54 -2.63
C LEU A 42 -8.61 19.07 -1.39
N ALA A 43 -9.21 20.04 -0.71
CA ALA A 43 -8.53 20.87 0.29
C ALA A 43 -9.22 20.95 1.67
N TRP A 44 -10.30 20.19 1.88
CA TRP A 44 -11.00 20.17 3.17
C TRP A 44 -10.62 18.91 3.94
N ASP A 45 -10.13 19.14 5.15
CA ASP A 45 -9.70 18.12 6.07
C ASP A 45 -10.90 17.37 6.67
N ASP A 46 -10.67 16.12 7.09
CA ASP A 46 -11.69 15.28 7.74
C ASP A 46 -12.97 15.06 6.90
N VAL A 47 -12.86 15.21 5.56
CA VAL A 47 -13.98 15.08 4.62
C VAL A 47 -13.84 13.83 3.75
N ALA A 48 -14.97 13.22 3.41
CA ALA A 48 -15.03 12.20 2.37
C ALA A 48 -15.31 12.85 1.01
N TYR A 49 -14.47 12.58 0.01
CA TYR A 49 -14.66 13.01 -1.37
C TYR A 49 -15.09 11.85 -2.25
N ASP A 50 -16.12 12.07 -3.05
CA ASP A 50 -16.60 11.12 -4.03
C ASP A 50 -16.52 11.72 -5.44
N LEU A 51 -15.42 11.43 -6.11
CA LEU A 51 -15.12 11.96 -7.44
C LEU A 51 -15.88 11.14 -8.49
N ARG A 52 -16.46 11.83 -9.47
CA ARG A 52 -17.29 11.23 -10.53
C ARG A 52 -16.81 11.70 -11.90
N GLY A 53 -16.85 10.80 -12.90
CA GLY A 53 -16.31 11.08 -14.24
C GLY A 53 -14.78 10.90 -14.33
N THR A 54 -14.22 10.79 -15.54
CA THR A 54 -12.77 10.58 -15.69
C THR A 54 -12.01 11.83 -15.27
N CYS A 55 -11.10 11.70 -14.30
CA CYS A 55 -10.33 12.83 -13.79
C CYS A 55 -9.06 13.06 -14.63
N GLY A 56 -8.73 14.33 -14.84
CA GLY A 56 -7.39 14.73 -15.25
C GLY A 56 -6.42 14.61 -14.06
N VAL A 57 -6.02 15.77 -13.55
CA VAL A 57 -5.13 15.86 -12.38
C VAL A 57 -5.98 15.98 -11.11
N VAL A 58 -5.75 15.13 -10.13
CA VAL A 58 -6.34 15.24 -8.79
C VAL A 58 -5.22 15.57 -7.82
N ARG A 59 -5.35 16.69 -7.12
CA ARG A 59 -4.44 17.10 -6.04
C ARG A 59 -5.18 17.04 -4.71
N VAL A 60 -4.65 16.26 -3.77
CA VAL A 60 -5.17 16.14 -2.41
C VAL A 60 -4.24 16.92 -1.49
N THR A 61 -4.69 18.12 -1.08
CA THR A 61 -4.00 18.96 -0.10
C THR A 61 -4.61 18.85 1.29
N ALA A 62 -5.79 18.24 1.39
CA ALA A 62 -6.47 17.95 2.64
C ALA A 62 -5.70 16.93 3.49
N ASP A 63 -5.91 17.01 4.80
CA ASP A 63 -5.47 16.03 5.79
C ASP A 63 -6.65 15.16 6.25
N ALA A 64 -6.36 13.91 6.62
CA ALA A 64 -7.36 12.95 7.13
C ALA A 64 -8.59 12.76 6.20
N ALA A 65 -8.44 13.01 4.89
CA ALA A 65 -9.53 12.90 3.94
C ALA A 65 -9.68 11.46 3.42
N THR A 66 -10.92 11.08 3.10
CA THR A 66 -11.22 9.81 2.42
C THR A 66 -11.63 10.09 0.99
N VAL A 67 -10.82 9.71 0.00
CA VAL A 67 -11.09 10.00 -1.42
C VAL A 67 -11.45 8.72 -2.15
N THR A 68 -12.65 8.66 -2.72
CA THR A 68 -13.01 7.64 -3.71
C THR A 68 -13.04 8.29 -5.09
N MET A 69 -12.29 7.74 -6.03
CA MET A 69 -12.24 8.28 -7.39
C MET A 69 -12.19 7.21 -8.48
N PRO A 70 -12.64 7.53 -9.70
CA PRO A 70 -12.49 6.69 -10.87
C PRO A 70 -11.04 6.75 -11.38
N ALA A 71 -10.84 6.60 -12.69
CA ALA A 71 -9.51 6.71 -13.28
C ALA A 71 -9.07 8.18 -13.31
N ALA A 72 -7.78 8.41 -13.08
CA ALA A 72 -7.15 9.72 -13.14
C ALA A 72 -5.87 9.65 -13.99
N THR A 73 -5.54 10.73 -14.69
CA THR A 73 -4.24 10.82 -15.39
C THR A 73 -3.11 11.07 -14.42
N ARG A 74 -3.36 11.84 -13.35
CA ARG A 74 -2.37 12.09 -12.30
C ARG A 74 -3.04 12.27 -10.95
N LEU A 75 -2.49 11.63 -9.93
CA LEU A 75 -2.81 11.83 -8.53
C LEU A 75 -1.59 12.44 -7.82
N VAL A 76 -1.79 13.56 -7.13
CA VAL A 76 -0.79 14.17 -6.26
C VAL A 76 -1.36 14.23 -4.85
N VAL A 77 -0.66 13.67 -3.87
CA VAL A 77 -1.08 13.62 -2.46
C VAL A 77 -0.07 14.39 -1.62
N GLU A 78 -0.46 15.59 -1.18
CA GLU A 78 0.39 16.51 -0.43
C GLU A 78 0.05 16.54 1.05
N GLY A 79 -1.23 16.41 1.39
CA GLY A 79 -1.68 16.31 2.78
C GLY A 79 -1.33 14.96 3.41
N ALA A 80 -1.61 14.84 4.70
CA ALA A 80 -1.28 13.69 5.54
C ALA A 80 -2.49 12.84 5.91
N ASP A 81 -2.23 11.58 6.27
CA ASP A 81 -3.24 10.67 6.83
C ASP A 81 -4.46 10.43 5.93
N ASN A 82 -4.31 10.61 4.61
CA ASN A 82 -5.40 10.42 3.66
C ASN A 82 -5.57 8.95 3.30
N THR A 83 -6.82 8.54 3.08
CA THR A 83 -7.17 7.23 2.53
C THR A 83 -7.77 7.40 1.13
N ILE A 84 -7.08 6.88 0.11
CA ILE A 84 -7.46 7.08 -1.29
C ILE A 84 -7.74 5.72 -1.94
N THR A 85 -8.94 5.57 -2.48
CA THR A 85 -9.33 4.42 -3.31
C THR A 85 -9.62 4.89 -4.73
N ALA A 86 -8.81 4.44 -5.67
CA ALA A 86 -8.91 4.82 -7.07
C ALA A 86 -9.10 3.61 -7.98
N LYS A 87 -9.64 3.84 -9.19
CA LYS A 87 -9.41 2.91 -10.30
C LYS A 87 -7.96 3.05 -10.80
N SER A 88 -7.65 2.55 -12.00
CA SER A 88 -6.32 2.69 -12.59
C SER A 88 -5.90 4.15 -12.69
N VAL A 89 -4.69 4.45 -12.22
CA VAL A 89 -4.09 5.79 -12.27
C VAL A 89 -2.82 5.73 -13.10
N TYR A 90 -2.58 6.72 -13.94
CA TYR A 90 -1.37 6.72 -14.77
C TYR A 90 -0.13 7.17 -13.96
N ASP A 91 -0.19 8.34 -13.33
CA ASP A 91 0.90 8.90 -12.52
C ASP A 91 0.43 9.14 -11.08
N VAL A 92 1.18 8.65 -10.09
CA VAL A 92 0.90 8.83 -8.67
C VAL A 92 2.14 9.39 -7.98
N LEU A 93 1.97 10.56 -7.37
CA LEU A 93 2.99 11.23 -6.56
C LEU A 93 2.46 11.40 -5.13
N VAL A 94 3.13 10.79 -4.16
CA VAL A 94 2.81 10.92 -2.73
C VAL A 94 3.93 11.66 -2.03
N THR A 95 3.68 12.92 -1.69
CA THR A 95 4.63 13.80 -0.98
C THR A 95 4.27 13.98 0.48
N GLY A 96 2.99 13.93 0.83
CA GLY A 96 2.51 13.97 2.22
C GLY A 96 2.76 12.68 2.99
N ALA A 97 2.75 12.76 4.32
CA ALA A 97 3.06 11.62 5.19
C ALA A 97 1.84 10.73 5.47
N SER A 98 2.08 9.48 5.86
CA SER A 98 1.07 8.56 6.42
C SER A 98 -0.15 8.31 5.51
N ASN A 99 0.00 8.45 4.20
CA ASN A 99 -1.12 8.28 3.27
C ASN A 99 -1.29 6.81 2.86
N ALA A 100 -2.53 6.37 2.70
CA ALA A 100 -2.89 5.05 2.18
C ALA A 100 -3.52 5.17 0.78
N VAL A 101 -2.93 4.54 -0.23
CA VAL A 101 -3.42 4.55 -1.62
C VAL A 101 -3.69 3.14 -2.10
N THR A 102 -4.93 2.87 -2.54
CA THR A 102 -5.33 1.59 -3.13
C THR A 102 -5.80 1.76 -4.58
N THR A 103 -5.22 1.01 -5.50
CA THR A 103 -5.59 1.05 -6.94
C THR A 103 -5.31 -0.29 -7.65
N PRO A 104 -6.05 -0.64 -8.72
CA PRO A 104 -5.73 -1.83 -9.52
C PRO A 104 -4.38 -1.77 -10.25
N SER A 105 -3.94 -0.59 -10.70
CA SER A 105 -2.73 -0.46 -11.52
C SER A 105 -2.18 0.96 -11.53
N ILE A 106 -0.86 1.08 -11.61
CA ILE A 106 -0.15 2.37 -11.73
C ILE A 106 0.89 2.28 -12.84
N THR A 107 1.00 3.29 -13.70
CA THR A 107 2.14 3.35 -14.65
C THR A 107 3.38 3.88 -13.93
N THR A 108 3.31 5.08 -13.36
CA THR A 108 4.42 5.68 -12.61
C THR A 108 3.99 6.00 -11.18
N LEU A 109 4.77 5.48 -10.22
CA LEU A 109 4.61 5.74 -8.79
C LEU A 109 5.89 6.40 -8.26
N ALA A 110 5.73 7.54 -7.60
CA ALA A 110 6.76 8.21 -6.82
C ALA A 110 6.25 8.47 -5.40
N VAL A 111 6.98 7.99 -4.39
CA VAL A 111 6.68 8.22 -2.98
C VAL A 111 7.88 8.89 -2.33
N THR A 112 7.67 10.07 -1.79
CA THR A 112 8.67 10.82 -1.02
C THR A 112 8.19 11.14 0.39
N GLY A 113 6.87 11.13 0.61
CA GLY A 113 6.29 11.22 1.94
C GLY A 113 6.62 10.01 2.80
N ALA A 114 6.84 10.23 4.09
CA ALA A 114 7.18 9.18 5.04
C ALA A 114 5.95 8.34 5.43
N GLY A 115 6.18 7.08 5.78
CA GLY A 115 5.14 6.23 6.38
C GLY A 115 3.92 5.95 5.51
N SER A 116 4.01 6.10 4.19
CA SER A 116 2.86 5.93 3.30
C SER A 116 2.73 4.49 2.80
N ASP A 117 1.50 4.01 2.68
CA ASP A 117 1.17 2.66 2.23
C ASP A 117 0.51 2.69 0.85
N VAL A 118 1.11 2.02 -0.13
CA VAL A 118 0.55 1.92 -1.49
C VAL A 118 0.25 0.46 -1.81
N ALA A 119 -1.03 0.16 -2.06
CA ALA A 119 -1.52 -1.17 -2.40
C ALA A 119 -2.00 -1.22 -3.85
N VAL A 120 -1.34 -2.03 -4.67
CA VAL A 120 -1.63 -2.20 -6.09
C VAL A 120 -2.02 -3.65 -6.38
N ALA A 121 -3.27 -3.90 -6.76
CA ALA A 121 -3.72 -5.27 -7.01
C ALA A 121 -3.04 -5.91 -8.25
N GLY A 122 -2.58 -5.10 -9.18
CA GLY A 122 -2.03 -5.52 -10.48
C GLY A 122 -0.62 -4.99 -10.72
N LEU A 123 -0.46 -4.27 -11.83
CA LEU A 123 0.83 -3.84 -12.35
C LEU A 123 1.22 -2.45 -11.85
N VAL A 124 2.49 -2.32 -11.46
CA VAL A 124 3.23 -1.06 -11.37
C VAL A 124 4.35 -1.05 -12.40
N GLU A 125 4.30 -0.19 -13.42
CA GLU A 125 5.37 -0.19 -14.44
C GLU A 125 6.67 0.39 -13.89
N ARG A 126 6.59 1.48 -13.12
CA ARG A 126 7.74 2.11 -12.48
C ARG A 126 7.37 2.57 -11.09
N ALA A 127 8.07 2.06 -10.08
CA ALA A 127 7.97 2.50 -8.70
C ALA A 127 9.30 3.10 -8.25
N GLU A 128 9.24 4.29 -7.67
CA GLU A 128 10.37 4.96 -7.05
C GLU A 128 9.97 5.43 -5.64
N LEU A 129 10.53 4.80 -4.61
CA LEU A 129 10.34 5.19 -3.22
C LEU A 129 11.64 5.84 -2.74
N THR A 130 11.54 7.10 -2.33
CA THR A 130 12.61 7.90 -1.75
C THR A 130 12.12 8.45 -0.41
N SER A 131 11.58 7.55 0.42
CA SER A 131 10.90 7.87 1.68
C SER A 131 11.52 7.09 2.84
N THR A 132 10.90 7.20 4.02
CA THR A 132 11.27 6.39 5.17
C THR A 132 10.01 5.78 5.76
N GLY A 133 10.04 4.47 5.99
CA GLY A 133 8.94 3.73 6.60
C GLY A 133 7.73 3.53 5.69
N SER A 134 7.83 3.80 4.38
CA SER A 134 6.73 3.57 3.45
C SER A 134 6.68 2.11 3.00
N SER A 135 5.50 1.67 2.55
CA SER A 135 5.29 0.32 2.02
C SER A 135 4.66 0.33 0.63
N LEU A 136 5.09 -0.62 -0.20
CA LEU A 136 4.46 -0.92 -1.49
C LEU A 136 4.09 -2.39 -1.55
N THR A 137 2.81 -2.70 -1.80
CA THR A 137 2.36 -4.03 -2.18
C THR A 137 1.89 -4.01 -3.63
N ALA A 138 2.36 -4.97 -4.44
CA ALA A 138 1.98 -5.06 -5.84
C ALA A 138 1.92 -6.51 -6.33
N ASP A 139 1.09 -6.83 -7.32
CA ASP A 139 1.24 -8.12 -7.99
C ASP A 139 2.52 -8.14 -8.83
N THR A 140 2.69 -7.16 -9.72
CA THR A 140 3.86 -7.10 -10.61
C THR A 140 4.47 -5.71 -10.60
N VAL A 141 5.80 -5.64 -10.52
CA VAL A 141 6.57 -4.40 -10.65
C VAL A 141 7.61 -4.54 -11.78
N ASN A 142 7.52 -3.72 -12.83
CA ASN A 142 8.50 -3.80 -13.93
C ASN A 142 9.85 -3.20 -13.52
N VAL A 143 9.83 -1.98 -12.98
CA VAL A 143 11.03 -1.29 -12.49
C VAL A 143 10.78 -0.80 -11.08
N LEU A 144 11.52 -1.34 -10.12
CA LEU A 144 11.52 -0.90 -8.73
C LEU A 144 12.82 -0.17 -8.40
N ARG A 145 12.70 1.03 -7.83
CA ARG A 145 13.80 1.80 -7.28
C ARG A 145 13.48 2.19 -5.84
N LEU A 146 14.34 1.76 -4.93
CA LEU A 146 14.31 2.18 -3.53
C LEU A 146 15.55 3.03 -3.29
N ARG A 147 15.36 4.22 -2.73
CA ARG A 147 16.43 5.15 -2.33
C ARG A 147 16.43 5.50 -0.85
N GLY A 148 15.42 5.04 -0.12
CA GLY A 148 15.18 5.36 1.27
C GLY A 148 15.36 4.16 2.19
N ALA A 149 14.45 4.04 3.16
CA ALA A 149 14.35 2.94 4.11
C ALA A 149 12.90 2.44 4.12
N ASP A 150 12.54 1.68 3.10
CA ASP A 150 11.15 1.32 2.78
C ASP A 150 10.96 -0.20 2.65
N SER A 151 9.70 -0.63 2.65
CA SER A 151 9.32 -2.02 2.49
C SER A 151 8.56 -2.27 1.18
N VAL A 152 8.85 -3.38 0.50
CA VAL A 152 8.14 -3.76 -0.73
C VAL A 152 7.82 -5.24 -0.73
N ALA A 153 6.56 -5.58 -1.00
CA ALA A 153 6.13 -6.95 -1.25
C ALA A 153 5.52 -7.07 -2.65
N ALA A 154 6.05 -7.96 -3.49
CA ALA A 154 5.43 -8.23 -4.78
C ALA A 154 5.47 -9.68 -5.23
N ARG A 155 4.48 -10.10 -6.03
CA ARG A 155 4.53 -11.44 -6.65
C ARG A 155 5.67 -11.50 -7.67
N LYS A 156 5.88 -10.46 -8.47
CA LYS A 156 6.97 -10.43 -9.46
C LYS A 156 7.62 -9.07 -9.54
N ALA A 157 8.95 -9.03 -9.57
CA ALA A 157 9.71 -7.84 -9.96
C ALA A 157 10.79 -8.16 -11.00
N TYR A 158 10.87 -7.37 -12.07
CA TYR A 158 11.82 -7.63 -13.16
C TYR A 158 13.17 -6.95 -12.92
N ARG A 159 13.17 -5.66 -12.59
CA ARG A 159 14.37 -4.88 -12.33
C ARG A 159 14.23 -4.15 -11.00
N THR A 160 15.00 -4.58 -10.02
CA THR A 160 15.03 -3.97 -8.70
C THR A 160 16.38 -3.31 -8.48
N ARG A 161 16.37 -2.02 -8.14
CA ARG A 161 17.53 -1.29 -7.64
C ARG A 161 17.23 -0.75 -6.25
N ILE A 162 18.06 -1.13 -5.29
CA ILE A 162 17.99 -0.65 -3.92
C ILE A 162 19.26 0.17 -3.68
N THR A 163 19.07 1.39 -3.23
CA THR A 163 20.13 2.33 -2.85
C THR A 163 19.78 2.87 -1.46
N GLY A 164 20.69 2.82 -0.51
CA GLY A 164 20.40 3.19 0.88
C GLY A 164 20.35 1.96 1.79
N SER A 165 19.79 2.15 2.98
CA SER A 165 19.91 1.18 4.07
C SER A 165 18.57 0.80 4.65
N ASP A 166 18.53 -0.33 5.34
CA ASP A 166 17.38 -0.77 6.13
C ASP A 166 16.10 -0.98 5.28
N ASN A 167 16.24 -1.28 3.98
CA ASN A 167 15.11 -1.64 3.11
C ASN A 167 14.74 -3.13 3.26
N ALA A 168 13.45 -3.44 3.15
CA ALA A 168 12.94 -4.80 3.21
C ALA A 168 12.15 -5.17 1.94
N VAL A 169 12.68 -6.06 1.10
CA VAL A 169 12.06 -6.46 -0.17
C VAL A 169 11.71 -7.94 -0.17
N ARG A 170 10.43 -8.26 -0.35
CA ARG A 170 9.91 -9.64 -0.45
C ARG A 170 9.31 -9.88 -1.82
N LEU A 171 9.88 -10.81 -2.57
CA LEU A 171 9.45 -11.14 -3.92
C LEU A 171 9.12 -12.62 -4.03
N ARG A 172 7.98 -12.95 -4.64
CA ARG A 172 7.72 -14.35 -5.03
C ARG A 172 8.62 -14.79 -6.17
N ARG A 173 8.94 -13.87 -7.09
CA ARG A 173 9.93 -14.01 -8.17
C ARG A 173 10.64 -12.69 -8.48
N GLY A 174 11.97 -12.74 -8.62
CA GLY A 174 12.81 -11.62 -9.04
C GLY A 174 13.74 -12.03 -10.18
N ASP A 175 13.96 -11.15 -11.16
CA ASP A 175 14.88 -11.45 -12.29
C ASP A 175 16.25 -10.75 -12.11
N ARG A 176 16.29 -9.44 -11.81
CA ARG A 176 17.53 -8.67 -11.60
C ARG A 176 17.45 -7.79 -10.35
N LEU A 177 18.44 -7.92 -9.47
CA LEU A 177 18.60 -7.14 -8.25
C LEU A 177 19.97 -6.45 -8.25
N VAL A 178 19.97 -5.13 -8.05
CA VAL A 178 21.18 -4.35 -7.77
C VAL A 178 20.98 -3.67 -6.42
N LEU A 179 21.84 -3.99 -5.48
CA LEU A 179 21.81 -3.49 -4.12
C LEU A 179 23.06 -2.65 -3.86
N THR A 180 22.89 -1.47 -3.27
CA THR A 180 23.99 -0.58 -2.88
C THR A 180 23.62 0.14 -1.58
N GLY A 181 24.33 -0.16 -0.49
CA GLY A 181 24.04 0.29 0.87
C GLY A 181 23.91 -0.89 1.83
N ASP A 182 23.48 -0.63 3.06
CA ASP A 182 23.74 -1.52 4.20
C ASP A 182 22.46 -2.02 4.89
N ARG A 183 22.53 -3.16 5.57
CA ARG A 183 21.43 -3.73 6.38
C ARG A 183 20.11 -3.91 5.62
N ASN A 184 20.19 -4.13 4.31
CA ASN A 184 19.00 -4.39 3.49
C ASN A 184 18.63 -5.88 3.55
N GLY A 185 17.34 -6.18 3.71
CA GLY A 185 16.80 -7.53 3.66
C GLY A 185 16.09 -7.79 2.34
N VAL A 186 16.53 -8.80 1.57
CA VAL A 186 15.84 -9.22 0.34
C VAL A 186 15.54 -10.71 0.36
N THR A 187 14.28 -11.06 0.19
CA THR A 187 13.82 -12.44 0.03
C THR A 187 13.24 -12.64 -1.36
N VAL A 188 13.74 -13.63 -2.10
CA VAL A 188 13.17 -14.09 -3.37
C VAL A 188 12.84 -15.57 -3.26
N GLU A 189 11.54 -15.89 -3.27
CA GLU A 189 11.10 -17.26 -2.97
C GLU A 189 11.34 -18.28 -4.09
N ARG A 190 11.40 -17.82 -5.34
CA ARG A 190 11.48 -18.70 -6.52
C ARG A 190 12.19 -18.01 -7.68
N GLY A 191 12.96 -18.78 -8.44
CA GLY A 191 13.47 -18.38 -9.75
C GLY A 191 14.99 -18.22 -9.80
N ARG A 192 15.48 -17.64 -10.90
CA ARG A 192 16.88 -17.28 -11.06
C ARG A 192 16.98 -15.77 -10.99
N THR A 193 17.59 -15.27 -9.92
CA THR A 193 17.82 -13.83 -9.72
C THR A 193 19.28 -13.52 -10.00
N THR A 194 19.54 -12.57 -10.89
CA THR A 194 20.88 -12.01 -11.05
C THR A 194 21.08 -10.92 -10.00
N VAL A 195 22.08 -11.08 -9.14
CA VAL A 195 22.29 -10.19 -8.00
C VAL A 195 23.63 -9.49 -8.09
N ARG A 196 23.64 -8.19 -7.75
CA ARG A 196 24.86 -7.43 -7.49
C ARG A 196 24.69 -6.73 -6.15
N ASP A 197 25.40 -7.22 -5.14
CA ASP A 197 25.46 -6.65 -3.79
C ASP A 197 26.74 -5.80 -3.62
N ARG A 198 26.77 -4.94 -2.61
CA ARG A 198 27.08 -3.51 -2.64
C ARG A 198 26.97 -2.87 -1.26
N GLY A 199 27.41 -3.53 -0.19
CA GLY A 199 27.47 -2.93 1.14
C GLY A 199 27.65 -3.98 2.22
N GLU A 200 27.39 -3.60 3.47
CA GLU A 200 27.59 -4.43 4.66
C GLU A 200 26.26 -4.78 5.35
N GLY A 201 26.22 -5.93 6.03
CA GLY A 201 25.05 -6.36 6.80
C GLY A 201 23.80 -6.68 5.97
N ASN A 202 23.90 -6.79 4.65
CA ASN A 202 22.79 -7.17 3.78
C ASN A 202 22.44 -8.66 3.98
N VAL A 203 21.14 -8.96 4.03
CA VAL A 203 20.62 -10.33 4.21
C VAL A 203 19.83 -10.72 2.96
N LEU A 204 20.33 -11.69 2.20
CA LEU A 204 19.74 -12.14 0.94
C LEU A 204 19.30 -13.61 1.03
N ASP A 205 17.99 -13.89 1.07
CA ASP A 205 17.41 -15.24 0.94
C ASP A 205 16.93 -15.45 -0.50
N LEU A 206 17.72 -16.13 -1.32
CA LEU A 206 17.46 -16.34 -2.74
C LEU A 206 17.26 -17.82 -3.02
N ARG A 207 16.00 -18.25 -3.12
CA ARG A 207 15.67 -19.66 -3.32
C ARG A 207 15.76 -20.05 -4.79
N PRO A 208 16.49 -21.13 -5.11
CA PRO A 208 16.64 -21.60 -6.48
C PRO A 208 15.31 -22.14 -7.03
N ARG A 209 15.22 -22.19 -8.36
CA ARG A 209 14.10 -22.82 -9.07
C ARG A 209 14.08 -24.32 -8.74
N ARG A 210 13.02 -24.80 -8.07
CA ARG A 210 12.65 -26.21 -8.05
C ARG A 210 11.87 -26.54 -9.33
#